data_AF-A0A2V9ZDB5-F1
#
_entry.id   AF-A0A2V9ZDB5-F1
#
_cell.length_a   1.000
_cell.length_b   1.000
_cell.length_c   1.000
_cell.angle_alpha   90.00
_cell.angle_beta   90.00
_cell.angle_gamma   90.00
#
_symmetry.space_group_name_H-M   'P 1'
#
loop_
_entity.id
_entity.type
_entity.pdbx_description
1 polymer ?
#
loop_
_entity_poly.entity_id
_entity_poly.type
_entity_poly.pdbx_seq_one_letter_code
_entity_poly.pdbx_strand_id
1 'polypeptide(L)'
;MAAVVLFIVLQVVVRRSRGKPPTVRLKSEAEIANIAASRDSYPCLLVERSGQDLRANISTCLPALHNDSAIEQYEVDLRSGRFTLRQTDLLVADSMPLALTRGYRLWDDKSRAFGIGGNHPYDIFPYGDRFPYTYMELLLGDGVTVHYDRISEGTSYIDNVEEHRGTNDTVFQNSKIAWNHDHWDMTFRDGTLYRFPEAYHAKRGVDGALVCMRSPRGEEIHFVRDAVHNLKSIASPGAHRIQFSYDESNRIVEAWDDAGDRVGYSYDPRGRLMEVRKNGKLLWRYSYDETGMTSVETGAKESVLVNRFLRGRIGTVIIGKGRMFRFDYLFGPNKRVLETRVIDPEGKKTVFKF
;
A
#
# COMPACT_ATOMS: atom_id res chain seq x y z
N MET A 1 -44.11 -24.97 18.00
CA MET A 1 -44.02 -23.52 17.73
C MET A 1 -42.88 -22.98 18.56
N ALA A 2 -41.79 -22.60 17.90
CA ALA A 2 -40.51 -22.23 18.54
C ALA A 2 -40.53 -20.76 18.98
N ALA A 3 -40.13 -20.50 20.22
CA ALA A 3 -39.91 -19.17 20.76
C ALA A 3 -38.51 -18.68 20.34
N VAL A 4 -38.48 -17.54 19.65
CA VAL A 4 -37.25 -16.85 19.23
C VAL A 4 -36.85 -15.88 20.35
N VAL A 5 -35.70 -16.13 20.98
CA VAL A 5 -35.06 -15.24 21.95
C VAL A 5 -34.24 -14.21 21.17
N LEU A 6 -34.67 -12.95 21.21
CA LEU A 6 -34.00 -11.82 20.58
C LEU A 6 -32.95 -11.25 21.56
N PHE A 7 -31.66 -11.45 21.27
CA PHE A 7 -30.57 -10.80 21.98
C PHE A 7 -30.45 -9.33 21.54
N ILE A 8 -30.72 -8.40 22.44
CA ILE A 8 -30.49 -6.97 22.27
C ILE A 8 -29.03 -6.68 22.60
N VAL A 9 -28.22 -6.38 21.57
CA VAL A 9 -26.87 -5.85 21.76
C VAL A 9 -26.97 -4.34 21.97
N LEU A 10 -26.58 -3.90 23.17
CA LEU A 10 -26.53 -2.49 23.56
C LEU A 10 -25.35 -1.80 22.85
N GLN A 11 -25.62 -1.02 21.80
CA GLN A 11 -24.62 -0.11 21.23
C GLN A 11 -24.45 1.10 22.14
N VAL A 12 -23.26 1.25 22.73
CA VAL A 12 -22.82 2.49 23.38
C VAL A 12 -22.62 3.55 22.29
N VAL A 13 -23.60 4.46 22.16
CA VAL A 13 -23.53 5.62 21.26
C VAL A 13 -22.62 6.67 21.89
N VAL A 14 -21.38 6.76 21.42
CA VAL A 14 -20.54 7.94 21.62
C VAL A 14 -21.12 9.06 20.75
N ARG A 15 -21.73 10.07 21.38
CA ARG A 15 -22.19 11.30 20.71
C ARG A 15 -20.98 12.05 20.12
N ARG A 16 -20.69 11.85 18.83
CA ARG A 16 -19.87 12.79 18.04
C ARG A 16 -20.73 14.00 17.63
N SER A 17 -20.14 15.19 17.74
CA SER A 17 -20.76 16.46 17.36
C SER A 17 -21.17 16.46 15.88
N ARG A 18 -22.36 17.01 15.61
CA ARG A 18 -22.94 17.15 14.27
C ARG A 18 -22.21 18.24 13.47
N GLY A 19 -21.12 17.88 12.82
CA GLY A 19 -20.69 18.51 11.57
C GLY A 19 -21.15 17.63 10.41
N LYS A 20 -21.84 18.18 9.41
CA LYS A 20 -22.09 17.47 8.15
C LYS A 20 -20.70 17.10 7.59
N PRO A 21 -20.39 15.84 7.28
CA PRO A 21 -19.11 15.51 6.67
C PRO A 21 -18.97 16.35 5.39
N PRO A 22 -17.79 16.92 5.10
CA PRO A 22 -17.59 17.67 3.88
C PRO A 22 -17.98 16.77 2.71
N THR A 23 -18.97 17.19 1.92
CA THR A 23 -19.29 16.56 0.64
C THR A 23 -18.10 16.81 -0.28
N VAL A 24 -17.15 15.89 -0.28
CA VAL A 24 -16.05 15.87 -1.23
C VAL A 24 -16.67 15.60 -2.60
N ARG A 25 -16.75 16.62 -3.44
CA ARG A 25 -17.18 16.47 -4.82
C ARG A 25 -16.13 15.62 -5.53
N LEU A 26 -16.52 14.43 -5.98
CA LEU A 26 -15.69 13.62 -6.85
C LEU A 26 -15.47 14.37 -8.17
N LYS A 27 -14.21 14.51 -8.57
CA LYS A 27 -13.84 15.11 -9.86
C LYS A 27 -14.29 14.16 -10.98
N SER A 28 -14.86 14.72 -12.04
CA SER A 28 -15.14 14.00 -13.28
C SER A 28 -13.85 13.56 -13.97
N GLU A 29 -13.93 12.56 -14.85
CA GLU A 29 -12.75 12.10 -15.62
C GLU A 29 -12.12 13.22 -16.46
N ALA A 30 -12.95 14.14 -16.99
CA ALA A 30 -12.47 15.31 -17.74
C ALA A 30 -11.73 16.30 -16.84
N GLU A 31 -12.17 16.49 -15.59
CA GLU A 31 -11.45 17.29 -14.59
C GLU A 31 -10.13 16.61 -14.21
N ILE A 32 -10.12 15.29 -14.06
CA ILE A 32 -8.91 14.50 -13.72
C ILE A 32 -7.89 14.54 -14.88
N ALA A 33 -8.34 14.48 -16.12
CA ALA A 33 -7.48 14.56 -17.31
C ALA A 33 -6.69 15.88 -17.41
N ASN A 34 -7.16 16.92 -16.73
CA ASN A 34 -6.53 18.24 -16.69
C ASN A 34 -5.72 18.49 -15.39
N ILE A 35 -5.65 17.52 -14.47
CA ILE A 35 -4.79 17.63 -13.29
C ILE A 35 -3.34 17.56 -13.74
N ALA A 36 -2.54 18.54 -13.34
CA ALA A 36 -1.09 18.46 -13.47
C ALA A 36 -0.60 17.26 -12.66
N ALA A 37 -0.26 16.18 -13.37
CA ALA A 37 0.27 14.98 -12.76
C ALA A 37 1.60 15.31 -12.07
N SER A 38 1.65 15.17 -10.75
CA SER A 38 2.88 15.25 -9.98
C SER A 38 3.40 13.85 -9.70
N ARG A 39 4.57 13.74 -9.09
CA ARG A 39 5.13 12.47 -8.61
C ARG A 39 4.13 11.69 -7.76
N ASP A 40 3.43 12.40 -6.88
CA ASP A 40 2.67 11.83 -5.77
C ASP A 40 1.16 12.03 -5.92
N SER A 41 0.70 12.67 -6.99
CA SER A 41 -0.72 12.81 -7.34
C SER A 41 -0.89 12.64 -8.84
N TYR A 42 -1.61 11.59 -9.24
CA TYR A 42 -1.65 11.19 -10.65
C TYR A 42 -2.94 10.50 -11.03
N PRO A 43 -3.36 10.61 -12.31
CA PRO A 43 -4.53 9.90 -12.78
C PRO A 43 -4.24 8.39 -12.85
N CYS A 44 -5.19 7.59 -12.40
CA CYS A 44 -5.10 6.14 -12.34
C CYS A 44 -6.44 5.51 -12.72
N LEU A 45 -6.41 4.28 -13.24
CA LEU A 45 -7.56 3.39 -13.09
C LEU A 45 -7.48 2.79 -11.69
N LEU A 46 -8.49 3.03 -10.86
CA LEU A 46 -8.65 2.39 -9.56
C LEU A 46 -9.79 1.38 -9.64
N VAL A 47 -9.51 0.15 -9.21
CA VAL A 47 -10.48 -0.92 -9.09
C VAL A 47 -10.57 -1.30 -7.63
N GLU A 48 -11.76 -1.22 -7.07
CA GLU A 48 -12.03 -1.54 -5.67
C GLU A 48 -12.99 -2.72 -5.59
N ARG A 49 -12.71 -3.65 -4.69
CA ARG A 49 -13.57 -4.80 -4.41
C ARG A 49 -14.18 -4.69 -3.02
N SER A 50 -15.49 -4.91 -2.95
CA SER A 50 -16.21 -5.05 -1.68
C SER A 50 -17.13 -6.28 -1.77
N GLY A 51 -16.74 -7.36 -1.09
CA GLY A 51 -17.40 -8.65 -1.26
C GLY A 51 -17.23 -9.19 -2.68
N GLN A 52 -18.34 -9.34 -3.42
CA GLN A 52 -18.32 -9.73 -4.84
C GLN A 52 -18.39 -8.53 -5.80
N ASP A 53 -18.69 -7.33 -5.28
CA ASP A 53 -18.85 -6.15 -6.10
C ASP A 53 -17.48 -5.58 -6.48
N LEU A 54 -17.30 -5.32 -7.78
CA LEU A 54 -16.12 -4.67 -8.32
C LEU A 54 -16.51 -3.31 -8.90
N ARG A 55 -15.93 -2.25 -8.38
CA ARG A 55 -16.10 -0.89 -8.91
C ARG A 55 -14.79 -0.47 -9.57
N ALA A 56 -14.90 0.17 -10.72
CA ALA A 56 -13.74 0.63 -11.47
C ALA A 56 -14.03 2.04 -11.97
N ASN A 57 -13.11 2.96 -11.72
CA ASN A 57 -13.22 4.34 -12.16
C ASN A 57 -11.85 4.94 -12.40
N ILE A 58 -11.80 5.94 -13.27
CA ILE A 58 -10.64 6.82 -13.29
C ILE A 58 -10.68 7.71 -12.05
N SER A 59 -9.55 7.77 -11.36
CA SER A 59 -9.38 8.51 -10.11
C SER A 59 -8.10 9.32 -10.11
N THR A 60 -7.92 10.14 -9.07
CA THR A 60 -6.61 10.68 -8.68
C THR A 60 -6.06 9.79 -7.57
N CYS A 61 -4.99 9.06 -7.85
CA CYS A 61 -4.32 8.20 -6.87
C CYS A 61 -3.28 8.99 -6.08
N LEU A 62 -3.21 8.70 -4.78
CA LEU A 62 -2.33 9.34 -3.80
C LEU A 62 -1.65 8.26 -2.93
N PRO A 63 -0.41 8.48 -2.43
CA PRO A 63 0.21 7.62 -1.43
C PRO A 63 -0.62 7.50 -0.15
N ALA A 64 -0.67 6.32 0.46
CA ALA A 64 -1.36 6.05 1.72
C ALA A 64 -0.72 4.90 2.52
N LEU A 65 -0.94 4.89 3.83
CA LEU A 65 -0.29 3.94 4.76
C LEU A 65 -0.99 2.57 4.86
N HIS A 66 -2.24 2.44 4.42
CA HIS A 66 -2.99 1.17 4.26
C HIS A 66 -2.90 0.18 5.45
N ASN A 67 -2.78 0.70 6.67
CA ASN A 67 -2.51 -0.07 7.89
C ASN A 67 -3.64 0.00 8.94
N ASP A 68 -4.76 0.65 8.62
CA ASP A 68 -5.83 0.95 9.57
C ASP A 68 -7.21 0.36 9.20
N SER A 69 -7.34 -0.16 7.98
CA SER A 69 -8.62 -0.56 7.40
C SER A 69 -8.43 -1.68 6.39
N ALA A 70 -9.50 -2.47 6.20
CA ALA A 70 -9.51 -3.51 5.19
C ALA A 70 -9.75 -2.90 3.80
N ILE A 71 -8.86 -3.21 2.87
CA ILE A 71 -8.96 -2.79 1.48
C ILE A 71 -8.68 -3.94 0.52
N GLU A 72 -9.33 -3.87 -0.64
CA GLU A 72 -9.00 -4.69 -1.80
C GLU A 72 -9.00 -3.77 -3.03
N GLN A 73 -7.80 -3.36 -3.43
CA GLN A 73 -7.61 -2.35 -4.46
C GLN A 73 -6.59 -2.82 -5.50
N TYR A 74 -6.86 -2.46 -6.75
CA TYR A 74 -5.98 -2.66 -7.89
C TYR A 74 -5.87 -1.36 -8.66
N GLU A 75 -4.66 -0.98 -9.02
CA GLU A 75 -4.36 0.33 -9.57
C GLU A 75 -3.53 0.20 -10.84
N VAL A 76 -3.86 0.99 -11.86
CA VAL A 76 -2.98 1.25 -13.01
C VAL A 76 -2.64 2.73 -13.05
N ASP A 77 -1.37 3.07 -12.82
CA ASP A 77 -0.83 4.42 -12.95
C ASP A 77 -0.82 4.84 -14.42
N LEU A 78 -1.66 5.80 -14.82
CA LEU A 78 -1.78 6.17 -16.24
C LEU A 78 -0.54 6.89 -16.78
N ARG A 79 0.36 7.41 -15.94
CA ARG A 79 1.60 8.05 -16.41
C ARG A 79 2.65 7.05 -16.84
N SER A 80 2.48 5.77 -16.50
CA SER A 80 3.53 4.76 -16.72
C SER A 80 2.98 3.44 -17.24
N GLY A 81 1.71 3.12 -16.98
CA GLY A 81 1.14 1.79 -17.20
C GLY A 81 1.61 0.76 -16.17
N ARG A 82 2.01 1.23 -14.97
CA ARG A 82 2.43 0.38 -13.85
C ARG A 82 1.21 -0.12 -13.07
N PHE A 83 1.24 -1.39 -12.68
CA PHE A 83 0.21 -2.01 -11.84
C PHE A 83 0.63 -2.06 -10.36
N THR A 84 -0.33 -1.80 -9.48
CA THR A 84 -0.19 -1.99 -8.02
C THR A 84 -1.41 -2.76 -7.49
N LEU A 85 -1.21 -3.70 -6.59
CA LEU A 85 -2.26 -4.43 -5.87
C LEU A 85 -2.13 -4.19 -4.37
N ARG A 86 -3.26 -4.08 -3.68
CA ARG A 86 -3.37 -3.92 -2.23
C ARG A 86 -4.49 -4.80 -1.69
N GLN A 87 -4.20 -5.73 -0.79
CA GLN A 87 -5.21 -6.63 -0.22
C GLN A 87 -4.95 -6.88 1.27
N THR A 88 -5.93 -6.61 2.11
CA THR A 88 -5.87 -6.87 3.55
C THR A 88 -6.26 -8.31 3.86
N ASP A 89 -5.38 -9.04 4.55
CA ASP A 89 -5.64 -10.44 4.90
C ASP A 89 -6.10 -10.62 6.36
N LEU A 90 -5.56 -9.78 7.26
CA LEU A 90 -5.91 -9.72 8.68
C LEU A 90 -6.21 -8.27 9.06
N LEU A 91 -7.29 -8.06 9.80
CA LEU A 91 -7.65 -6.78 10.40
C LEU A 91 -8.05 -7.02 11.85
N VAL A 92 -7.25 -6.50 12.77
CA VAL A 92 -7.49 -6.60 14.21
C VAL A 92 -7.88 -5.22 14.73
N ALA A 93 -9.09 -5.11 15.27
CA ALA A 93 -9.64 -3.84 15.74
C ALA A 93 -9.03 -3.45 17.09
N ASP A 94 -8.64 -2.19 17.22
CA ASP A 94 -8.19 -1.56 18.47
C ASP A 94 -8.25 -0.03 18.31
N SER A 95 -7.81 0.74 19.31
CA SER A 95 -7.59 2.19 19.19
C SER A 95 -6.54 2.54 18.14
N MET A 96 -5.56 1.64 17.94
CA MET A 96 -4.65 1.61 16.80
C MET A 96 -4.80 0.24 16.12
N PRO A 97 -5.69 0.11 15.13
CA PRO A 97 -5.97 -1.18 14.49
C PRO A 97 -4.73 -1.73 13.77
N LEU A 98 -4.66 -3.06 13.68
CA LEU A 98 -3.62 -3.75 12.93
C LEU A 98 -4.21 -4.28 11.62
N ALA A 99 -3.87 -3.67 10.48
CA ALA A 99 -4.23 -4.19 9.16
C ALA A 99 -2.98 -4.74 8.44
N LEU A 100 -2.91 -6.06 8.30
CA LEU A 100 -1.93 -6.70 7.44
C LEU A 100 -2.37 -6.61 5.97
N THR A 101 -2.00 -5.50 5.33
CA THR A 101 -2.27 -5.27 3.91
C THR A 101 -1.06 -5.63 3.08
N ARG A 102 -1.21 -6.63 2.21
CA ARG A 102 -0.20 -6.98 1.21
C ARG A 102 -0.21 -5.98 0.08
N GLY A 103 0.95 -5.43 -0.24
CA GLY A 103 1.20 -4.72 -1.49
C GLY A 103 1.85 -5.63 -2.53
N TYR A 104 1.58 -5.41 -3.80
CA TYR A 104 2.41 -5.88 -4.91
C TYR A 104 2.58 -4.74 -5.93
N ARG A 105 3.80 -4.56 -6.43
CA ARG A 105 4.11 -3.53 -7.44
C ARG A 105 4.83 -4.10 -8.64
N LEU A 106 4.27 -3.85 -9.81
CA LEU A 106 4.90 -4.18 -11.08
C LEU A 106 6.24 -3.43 -11.25
N TRP A 107 7.24 -4.14 -11.77
CA TRP A 107 8.65 -3.72 -11.97
C TRP A 107 9.48 -3.54 -10.71
N ASP A 108 8.95 -3.87 -9.53
CA ASP A 108 9.78 -4.05 -8.35
C ASP A 108 10.34 -5.47 -8.35
N ASP A 109 11.63 -5.58 -8.65
CA ASP A 109 12.38 -6.84 -8.73
C ASP A 109 12.92 -7.30 -7.38
N LYS A 110 12.73 -6.51 -6.32
CA LYS A 110 13.26 -6.82 -4.99
C LYS A 110 12.30 -7.73 -4.25
N SER A 111 12.84 -8.81 -3.71
CA SER A 111 12.13 -9.67 -2.77
C SER A 111 12.10 -9.01 -1.40
N ARG A 112 10.89 -8.81 -0.84
CA ARG A 112 10.67 -8.37 0.55
C ARG A 112 9.72 -9.36 1.24
N ALA A 113 9.01 -8.93 2.29
CA ALA A 113 8.20 -9.78 3.14
C ALA A 113 7.16 -10.64 2.38
N PHE A 114 6.62 -10.15 1.25
CA PHE A 114 5.69 -10.91 0.41
C PHE A 114 6.28 -11.35 -0.95
N GLY A 115 7.60 -11.56 -0.99
CA GLY A 115 8.30 -12.01 -2.19
C GLY A 115 8.64 -10.88 -3.16
N ILE A 116 8.91 -11.21 -4.42
CA ILE A 116 9.30 -10.23 -5.45
C ILE A 116 8.17 -9.21 -5.66
N GLY A 117 8.51 -7.95 -5.46
CA GLY A 117 7.61 -6.81 -5.59
C GLY A 117 6.54 -6.72 -4.50
N GLY A 118 6.59 -7.60 -3.48
CA GLY A 118 5.59 -7.68 -2.42
C GLY A 118 6.10 -7.24 -1.06
N ASN A 119 5.39 -6.33 -0.39
CA ASN A 119 5.71 -5.82 0.96
C ASN A 119 4.45 -5.55 1.79
N HIS A 120 4.60 -4.99 3.00
CA HIS A 120 3.49 -4.59 3.87
C HIS A 120 3.76 -3.29 4.64
N PRO A 121 2.72 -2.62 5.20
CA PRO A 121 2.87 -1.33 5.90
C PRO A 121 3.82 -1.30 7.09
N TYR A 122 4.05 -2.45 7.74
CA TYR A 122 4.94 -2.56 8.90
C TYR A 122 6.43 -2.71 8.54
N ASP A 123 6.78 -2.80 7.25
CA ASP A 123 8.15 -2.90 6.72
C ASP A 123 8.46 -1.76 5.73
N ILE A 124 7.88 -0.59 5.99
CA ILE A 124 8.25 0.66 5.30
C ILE A 124 9.58 1.16 5.85
N PHE A 125 10.37 1.85 5.01
CA PHE A 125 11.67 2.38 5.40
C PHE A 125 12.05 3.63 4.57
N PRO A 126 12.76 4.60 5.18
CA PRO A 126 13.36 5.71 4.45
C PRO A 126 14.68 5.30 3.80
N TYR A 127 15.02 5.93 2.68
CA TYR A 127 16.36 5.92 2.08
C TYR A 127 16.64 7.25 1.42
N GLY A 128 17.90 7.64 1.26
CA GLY A 128 18.26 8.95 0.72
C GLY A 128 19.73 9.05 0.35
N ASP A 129 20.18 10.25 0.04
CA ASP A 129 21.60 10.53 -0.13
C ASP A 129 22.29 10.68 1.24
N ARG A 130 23.55 10.20 1.34
CA ARG A 130 24.30 10.18 2.61
C ARG A 130 25.17 11.40 2.84
N PHE A 131 25.43 12.16 1.81
CA PHE A 131 26.13 13.43 1.86
C PHE A 131 25.79 14.15 0.55
N PRO A 132 25.16 15.34 0.59
CA PRO A 132 24.96 16.20 1.76
C PRO A 132 23.63 16.01 2.52
N TYR A 133 22.94 14.87 2.39
CA TYR A 133 21.59 14.63 2.95
C TYR A 133 20.59 15.66 2.42
N THR A 134 20.39 15.69 1.12
CA THR A 134 19.49 16.63 0.46
C THR A 134 18.05 16.14 0.39
N TYR A 135 17.83 14.83 0.45
CA TYR A 135 16.49 14.24 0.39
C TYR A 135 16.41 12.84 1.01
N MET A 136 15.18 12.44 1.33
CA MET A 136 14.79 11.06 1.59
C MET A 136 13.56 10.67 0.80
N GLU A 137 13.42 9.36 0.69
CA GLU A 137 12.33 8.65 0.08
C GLU A 137 11.80 7.66 1.10
N LEU A 138 10.52 7.75 1.44
CA LEU A 138 9.86 6.73 2.23
C LEU A 138 9.25 5.69 1.28
N LEU A 139 9.79 4.47 1.26
CA LEU A 139 9.19 3.36 0.54
C LEU A 139 8.02 2.79 1.34
N LEU A 140 6.82 2.84 0.77
CA LEU A 140 5.58 2.32 1.36
C LEU A 140 5.39 0.82 1.11
N GLY A 141 4.41 0.21 1.80
CA GLY A 141 4.12 -1.22 1.72
C GLY A 141 3.66 -1.71 0.34
N ASP A 142 3.18 -0.80 -0.50
CA ASP A 142 2.80 -1.05 -1.89
C ASP A 142 3.89 -0.65 -2.90
N GLY A 143 5.08 -0.28 -2.42
CA GLY A 143 6.22 0.18 -3.21
C GLY A 143 6.07 1.57 -3.82
N VAL A 144 5.01 2.32 -3.48
CA VAL A 144 4.97 3.78 -3.73
C VAL A 144 6.00 4.45 -2.82
N THR A 145 6.66 5.48 -3.34
CA THR A 145 7.65 6.27 -2.59
C THR A 145 7.10 7.65 -2.31
N VAL A 146 7.30 8.16 -1.10
CA VAL A 146 6.97 9.56 -0.74
C VAL A 146 8.27 10.34 -0.58
N HIS A 147 8.41 11.43 -1.33
CA HIS A 147 9.62 12.26 -1.34
C HIS A 147 9.64 13.29 -0.22
N TYR A 148 10.79 13.47 0.41
CA TYR A 148 11.05 14.48 1.42
C TYR A 148 12.26 15.30 0.99
N ASP A 149 12.09 16.62 0.92
CA ASP A 149 13.19 17.55 0.66
C ASP A 149 13.76 18.03 2.00
N ARG A 150 15.09 18.15 2.10
CA ARG A 150 15.70 18.82 3.25
C ARG A 150 15.28 20.29 3.32
N ILE A 151 14.87 20.70 4.53
CA ILE A 151 14.45 22.07 4.82
C ILE A 151 15.35 22.78 5.85
N SER A 152 16.18 22.03 6.57
CA SER A 152 17.18 22.60 7.47
C SER A 152 18.45 23.02 6.73
N GLU A 153 19.13 24.03 7.26
CA GLU A 153 20.48 24.38 6.81
C GLU A 153 21.47 23.26 7.14
N GLY A 154 22.66 23.30 6.52
CA GLY A 154 23.74 22.34 6.77
C GLY A 154 23.75 21.14 5.83
N THR A 155 24.64 20.19 6.13
CA THR A 155 24.91 18.99 5.32
C THR A 155 25.14 17.73 6.16
N SER A 156 24.92 17.82 7.47
CA SER A 156 25.07 16.71 8.40
C SER A 156 23.73 15.99 8.58
N TYR A 157 23.76 14.75 9.09
CA TYR A 157 22.53 14.06 9.49
C TYR A 157 21.97 14.63 10.80
N ILE A 158 22.82 15.22 11.65
CA ILE A 158 22.44 15.67 13.00
C ILE A 158 21.44 16.82 12.96
N ASP A 159 21.63 17.75 12.02
CA ASP A 159 20.77 18.90 11.79
C ASP A 159 19.73 18.64 10.68
N ASN A 160 19.67 17.42 10.13
CA ASN A 160 18.80 17.11 9.00
C ASN A 160 17.32 17.09 9.45
N VAL A 161 16.54 17.94 8.80
CA VAL A 161 15.09 17.94 8.89
C VAL A 161 14.56 18.00 7.48
N GLU A 162 13.77 17.01 7.12
CA GLU A 162 13.19 16.90 5.78
C GLU A 162 11.67 16.92 5.85
N GLU A 163 11.03 17.47 4.82
CA GLU A 163 9.59 17.69 4.79
C GLU A 163 8.99 17.24 3.45
N HIS A 164 7.84 16.57 3.53
CA HIS A 164 7.04 16.28 2.35
C HIS A 164 6.06 17.41 2.05
N ARG A 165 6.16 18.01 0.86
CA ARG A 165 5.31 19.11 0.39
C ARG A 165 4.48 18.78 -0.88
N GLY A 166 4.65 17.58 -1.44
CA GLY A 166 4.15 17.22 -2.78
C GLY A 166 2.69 16.77 -2.88
N THR A 167 2.08 16.32 -1.77
CA THR A 167 0.68 15.87 -1.75
C THR A 167 -0.16 16.70 -0.79
N ASN A 168 -1.07 17.49 -1.36
CA ASN A 168 -2.16 18.05 -0.58
C ASN A 168 -3.20 16.93 -0.36
N ASP A 169 -3.78 16.86 0.84
CA ASP A 169 -4.83 15.90 1.23
C ASP A 169 -4.40 14.46 1.52
N THR A 170 -3.12 14.21 1.79
CA THR A 170 -2.66 12.92 2.38
C THR A 170 -2.22 13.10 3.83
N VAL A 171 -2.06 11.98 4.53
CA VAL A 171 -1.41 11.96 5.86
C VAL A 171 0.02 12.53 5.78
N PHE A 172 0.70 12.38 4.65
CA PHE A 172 2.09 12.80 4.47
C PHE A 172 2.27 14.31 4.30
N GLN A 173 1.21 15.05 4.00
CA GLN A 173 1.30 16.50 3.80
C GLN A 173 1.93 17.19 5.01
N ASN A 174 3.06 17.88 4.80
CA ASN A 174 3.87 18.56 5.82
C ASN A 174 4.33 17.65 6.97
N SER A 175 4.35 16.34 6.74
CA SER A 175 5.05 15.43 7.64
C SER A 175 6.56 15.67 7.52
N LYS A 176 7.29 15.41 8.61
CA LYS A 176 8.72 15.68 8.69
C LYS A 176 9.49 14.46 9.17
N ILE A 177 10.69 14.25 8.64
CA ILE A 177 11.62 13.23 9.12
C ILE A 177 12.86 13.96 9.66
N ALA A 178 13.27 13.64 10.88
CA ALA A 178 14.44 14.24 11.51
C ALA A 178 15.17 13.25 12.41
N TRP A 179 16.48 13.44 12.54
CA TRP A 179 17.30 12.69 13.48
C TRP A 179 17.02 13.13 14.92
N ASN A 180 16.78 12.19 15.83
CA ASN A 180 16.47 12.48 17.24
C ASN A 180 17.62 12.13 18.21
N HIS A 181 18.85 12.01 17.70
CA HIS A 181 20.07 11.54 18.37
C HIS A 181 20.26 10.01 18.46
N ASP A 182 19.23 9.22 18.16
CA ASP A 182 19.27 7.74 18.25
C ASP A 182 18.54 7.05 17.09
N HIS A 183 17.46 7.65 16.62
CA HIS A 183 16.58 7.18 15.56
C HIS A 183 16.19 8.31 14.61
N TRP A 184 15.63 7.96 13.46
CA TRP A 184 14.90 8.89 12.60
C TRP A 184 13.42 8.89 12.99
N ASP A 185 12.96 10.03 13.51
CA ASP A 185 11.55 10.24 13.85
C ASP A 185 10.86 10.96 12.69
N MET A 186 9.81 10.31 12.20
CA MET A 186 8.86 10.87 11.26
C MET A 186 7.61 11.33 12.01
N THR A 187 7.32 12.62 11.97
CA THR A 187 6.15 13.21 12.64
C THR A 187 5.13 13.68 11.60
N PHE A 188 3.88 13.24 11.75
CA PHE A 188 2.74 13.66 10.95
C PHE A 188 2.08 14.92 11.56
N ARG A 189 1.29 15.65 10.77
CA ARG A 189 0.61 16.89 11.23
C ARG A 189 -0.34 16.67 12.41
N ASP A 190 -0.93 15.49 12.52
CA ASP A 190 -1.86 15.15 13.60
C ASP A 190 -1.14 14.80 14.92
N GLY A 191 0.20 14.73 14.91
CA GLY A 191 1.01 14.33 16.06
C GLY A 191 1.36 12.84 16.10
N THR A 192 0.91 12.05 15.12
CA THR A 192 1.36 10.66 14.96
C THR A 192 2.87 10.65 14.70
N LEU A 193 3.58 9.68 15.27
CA LEU A 193 5.02 9.53 15.14
C LEU A 193 5.39 8.12 14.69
N TYR A 194 6.19 8.02 13.64
CA TYR A 194 6.79 6.79 13.15
C TYR A 194 8.30 6.85 13.39
N ARG A 195 8.90 5.76 13.87
CA ARG A 195 10.33 5.72 14.21
C ARG A 195 11.06 4.67 13.37
N PHE A 196 12.20 5.06 12.83
CA PHE A 196 13.10 4.22 12.05
C PHE A 196 14.49 4.17 12.72
N PRO A 197 15.17 3.02 12.71
CA PRO A 197 16.48 2.88 13.34
C PRO A 197 17.56 3.66 12.57
N GLU A 198 18.69 3.91 13.23
CA GLU A 198 19.94 4.22 12.53
C GLU A 198 20.30 3.03 11.62
N ALA A 199 20.57 3.31 10.34
CA ALA A 199 20.73 2.29 9.32
C ALA A 199 21.85 2.64 8.32
N TYR A 200 22.87 3.38 8.74
CA TYR A 200 23.93 3.87 7.85
C TYR A 200 24.64 2.74 7.07
N HIS A 201 24.77 1.56 7.68
CA HIS A 201 25.41 0.39 7.06
C HIS A 201 24.42 -0.70 6.59
N ALA A 202 23.12 -0.37 6.53
CA ALA A 202 22.10 -1.29 6.06
C ALA A 202 22.40 -1.81 4.65
N LYS A 203 22.13 -3.10 4.43
CA LYS A 203 22.29 -3.77 3.14
C LYS A 203 20.94 -4.11 2.51
N ARG A 204 19.90 -4.23 3.34
CA ARG A 204 18.52 -4.50 2.94
C ARG A 204 17.62 -3.41 3.50
N GLY A 205 16.53 -3.12 2.81
CA GLY A 205 15.54 -2.15 3.28
C GLY A 205 14.98 -2.49 4.67
N VAL A 206 14.82 -3.79 4.97
CA VAL A 206 14.33 -4.27 6.27
C VAL A 206 15.24 -3.88 7.45
N ASP A 207 16.54 -3.65 7.20
CA ASP A 207 17.48 -3.24 8.24
C ASP A 207 17.21 -1.78 8.70
N GLY A 208 16.56 -0.97 7.84
CA GLY A 208 16.09 0.39 8.15
C GLY A 208 14.57 0.50 8.33
N ALA A 209 13.89 -0.64 8.48
CA ALA A 209 12.43 -0.66 8.58
C ALA A 209 11.90 -0.09 9.89
N LEU A 210 10.66 0.37 9.83
CA LEU A 210 9.90 0.92 10.93
C LEU A 210 9.97 0.04 12.20
N VAL A 211 10.18 0.67 13.35
CA VAL A 211 10.28 0.02 14.67
C VAL A 211 9.26 0.49 15.69
N CYS A 212 8.60 1.63 15.46
CA CYS A 212 7.51 2.12 16.31
C CYS A 212 6.51 2.96 15.52
N MET A 213 5.23 2.79 15.82
CA MET A 213 4.15 3.71 15.46
C MET A 213 3.50 4.20 16.74
N ARG A 214 3.45 5.51 16.95
CA ARG A 214 2.84 6.13 18.13
C ARG A 214 1.75 7.10 17.74
N SER A 215 0.58 6.98 18.37
CA SER A 215 -0.53 7.91 18.19
C SER A 215 -0.25 9.26 18.87
N PRO A 216 -0.99 10.33 18.53
CA PRO A 216 -0.89 11.62 19.22
C PRO A 216 -1.21 11.54 20.72
N ARG A 217 -1.88 10.48 21.17
CA ARG A 217 -2.22 10.23 22.59
C ARG A 217 -1.14 9.44 23.34
N GLY A 218 -0.05 9.06 22.66
CA GLY A 218 1.02 8.27 23.24
C GLY A 218 0.77 6.76 23.26
N GLU A 219 -0.29 6.28 22.61
CA GLU A 219 -0.52 4.85 22.40
C GLU A 219 0.45 4.33 21.34
N GLU A 220 0.96 3.10 21.47
CA GLU A 220 1.98 2.57 20.56
C GLU A 220 1.60 1.20 19.97
N ILE A 221 1.97 0.97 18.72
CA ILE A 221 2.11 -0.37 18.16
C ILE A 221 3.54 -0.83 18.41
N HIS A 222 3.70 -1.96 19.11
CA HIS A 222 4.99 -2.55 19.42
C HIS A 222 5.41 -3.56 18.35
N PHE A 223 6.68 -3.49 17.95
CA PHE A 223 7.27 -4.35 16.92
C PHE A 223 8.30 -5.28 17.57
N VAL A 224 8.25 -6.57 17.22
CA VAL A 224 9.27 -7.54 17.63
C VAL A 224 9.89 -8.10 16.36
N ARG A 225 11.21 -7.92 16.21
CA ARG A 225 11.97 -8.42 15.07
C ARG A 225 12.93 -9.55 15.49
N ASP A 226 13.29 -10.41 14.54
CA ASP A 226 14.32 -11.42 14.75
C ASP A 226 15.74 -10.86 14.53
N ALA A 227 16.76 -11.71 14.66
CA ALA A 227 18.17 -11.32 14.50
C ALA A 227 18.55 -10.91 13.06
N VAL A 228 17.71 -11.20 12.07
CA VAL A 228 17.86 -10.76 10.69
C VAL A 228 16.82 -9.70 10.31
N HIS A 229 16.25 -9.03 11.32
CA HIS A 229 15.30 -7.92 11.22
C HIS A 229 13.93 -8.25 10.61
N ASN A 230 13.59 -9.52 10.38
CA ASN A 230 12.23 -9.88 9.97
C ASN A 230 11.25 -9.62 11.13
N LEU A 231 10.03 -9.18 10.81
CA LEU A 231 8.99 -8.87 11.78
C LEU A 231 8.36 -10.14 12.35
N LYS A 232 8.72 -10.55 13.58
CA LYS A 232 8.12 -11.72 14.25
C LYS A 232 6.69 -11.47 14.72
N SER A 233 6.42 -10.26 15.22
CA SER A 233 5.08 -9.88 15.65
C SER A 233 4.90 -8.37 15.76
N ILE A 234 3.65 -7.94 15.65
CA ILE A 234 3.19 -6.61 16.05
C ILE A 234 2.12 -6.74 17.13
N ALA A 235 2.07 -5.79 18.04
CA ALA A 235 1.06 -5.72 19.09
C ALA A 235 0.44 -4.32 19.14
N SER A 236 -0.89 -4.25 19.18
CA SER A 236 -1.64 -3.01 19.38
C SER A 236 -1.63 -2.59 20.87
N PRO A 237 -2.08 -1.36 21.21
CA PRO A 237 -2.13 -0.88 22.59
C PRO A 237 -2.98 -1.75 23.54
N GLY A 238 -4.08 -2.34 23.05
CA GLY A 238 -4.93 -3.29 23.77
C GLY A 238 -4.34 -4.70 23.87
N ALA A 239 -3.07 -4.89 23.50
CA ALA A 239 -2.34 -6.15 23.51
C ALA A 239 -2.82 -7.23 22.53
N HIS A 240 -3.63 -6.86 21.53
CA HIS A 240 -3.92 -7.73 20.40
C HIS A 240 -2.69 -7.87 19.50
N ARG A 241 -2.53 -9.02 18.83
CA ARG A 241 -1.27 -9.34 18.14
C ARG A 241 -1.50 -9.95 16.77
N ILE A 242 -0.59 -9.63 15.86
CA ILE A 242 -0.36 -10.42 14.64
C ILE A 242 1.07 -10.96 14.72
N GLN A 243 1.22 -12.26 14.49
CA GLN A 243 2.50 -12.96 14.49
C GLN A 243 2.80 -13.52 13.11
N PHE A 244 4.09 -13.71 12.81
CA PHE A 244 4.55 -14.11 11.49
C PHE A 244 5.59 -15.23 11.57
N SER A 245 5.60 -16.09 10.55
CA SER A 245 6.67 -17.03 10.28
C SER A 245 7.20 -16.86 8.86
N TYR A 246 8.46 -17.22 8.64
CA TYR A 246 9.20 -16.94 7.42
C TYR A 246 9.83 -18.20 6.84
N ASP A 247 10.03 -18.23 5.52
CA ASP A 247 10.91 -19.20 4.87
C ASP A 247 12.39 -18.76 4.91
N GLU A 248 13.27 -19.63 4.41
CA GLU A 248 14.72 -19.40 4.32
C GLU A 248 15.10 -18.19 3.45
N SER A 249 14.19 -17.73 2.58
CA SER A 249 14.37 -16.53 1.75
C SER A 249 13.83 -15.25 2.41
N ASN A 250 13.49 -15.30 3.70
CA ASN A 250 12.92 -14.19 4.47
C ASN A 250 11.57 -13.69 3.92
N ARG A 251 10.73 -14.60 3.41
CA ARG A 251 9.35 -14.28 2.98
C ARG A 251 8.35 -14.88 3.96
N ILE A 252 7.27 -14.17 4.25
CA ILE A 252 6.24 -14.61 5.19
C ILE A 252 5.52 -15.84 4.62
N VAL A 253 5.50 -16.95 5.36
CA VAL A 253 4.75 -18.16 4.98
C VAL A 253 3.46 -18.34 5.79
N GLU A 254 3.39 -17.74 6.97
CA GLU A 254 2.16 -17.70 7.78
C GLU A 254 2.08 -16.39 8.57
N ALA A 255 0.89 -15.82 8.66
CA ALA A 255 0.51 -14.78 9.60
C ALA A 255 -0.73 -15.21 10.38
N TRP A 256 -0.80 -14.90 11.67
CA TRP A 256 -1.98 -15.21 12.47
C TRP A 256 -2.21 -14.21 13.59
N ASP A 257 -3.47 -14.02 13.97
CA ASP A 257 -3.86 -13.16 15.08
C ASP A 257 -4.15 -13.94 16.38
N ASP A 258 -4.35 -13.20 17.47
CA ASP A 258 -4.70 -13.72 18.79
C ASP A 258 -6.15 -14.24 18.90
N ALA A 259 -7.01 -13.92 17.92
CA ALA A 259 -8.36 -14.47 17.79
C ALA A 259 -8.38 -15.85 17.12
N GLY A 260 -7.25 -16.30 16.57
CA GLY A 260 -7.06 -17.62 15.97
C GLY A 260 -7.23 -17.64 14.45
N ASP A 261 -7.39 -16.48 13.80
CA ASP A 261 -7.42 -16.38 12.34
C ASP A 261 -6.00 -16.57 11.79
N ARG A 262 -5.85 -17.46 10.81
CA ARG A 262 -4.56 -17.84 10.20
C ARG A 262 -4.58 -17.62 8.71
N VAL A 263 -3.50 -17.07 8.17
CA VAL A 263 -3.30 -16.85 6.74
C VAL A 263 -1.95 -17.44 6.34
N GLY A 264 -1.98 -18.41 5.43
CA GLY A 264 -0.80 -19.03 4.84
C GLY A 264 -0.50 -18.50 3.44
N TYR A 265 0.77 -18.43 3.09
CA TYR A 265 1.27 -17.89 1.83
C TYR A 265 2.19 -18.88 1.14
N SER A 266 2.07 -19.00 -0.18
CA SER A 266 2.97 -19.85 -0.98
C SER A 266 3.49 -19.11 -2.19
N TYR A 267 4.72 -19.42 -2.57
CA TYR A 267 5.46 -18.73 -3.61
C TYR A 267 5.74 -19.67 -4.79
N ASP A 268 5.80 -19.10 -5.99
CA ASP A 268 6.30 -19.82 -7.15
C ASP A 268 7.84 -20.00 -7.08
N PRO A 269 8.45 -20.82 -7.95
CA PRO A 269 9.91 -21.04 -7.95
C PRO A 269 10.75 -19.78 -8.20
N ARG A 270 10.16 -18.71 -8.76
CA ARG A 270 10.84 -17.41 -8.94
C ARG A 270 10.70 -16.52 -7.70
N GLY A 271 9.91 -16.94 -6.72
CA GLY A 271 9.70 -16.23 -5.47
C GLY A 271 8.64 -15.14 -5.50
N ARG A 272 7.67 -15.28 -6.41
CA ARG A 272 6.48 -14.42 -6.48
C ARG A 272 5.33 -15.10 -5.73
N LEU A 273 4.54 -14.32 -4.99
CA LEU A 273 3.42 -14.84 -4.21
C LEU A 273 2.37 -15.45 -5.14
N MET A 274 2.06 -16.73 -4.96
CA MET A 274 1.22 -17.52 -5.86
C MET A 274 -0.15 -17.86 -5.25
N GLU A 275 -0.20 -18.23 -3.98
CA GLU A 275 -1.47 -18.55 -3.30
C GLU A 275 -1.52 -17.95 -1.89
N VAL A 276 -2.74 -17.60 -1.46
CA VAL A 276 -3.07 -17.19 -0.10
C VAL A 276 -4.18 -18.08 0.42
N ARG A 277 -4.01 -18.64 1.62
CA ARG A 277 -4.96 -19.55 2.25
C ARG A 277 -5.39 -19.00 3.60
N LYS A 278 -6.68 -18.75 3.80
CA LYS A 278 -7.22 -18.36 5.12
C LYS A 278 -7.84 -19.57 5.81
N ASN A 279 -7.35 -19.90 7.00
CA ASN A 279 -7.77 -21.06 7.79
C ASN A 279 -7.77 -22.36 6.96
N GLY A 280 -6.70 -22.59 6.19
CA GLY A 280 -6.50 -23.75 5.31
C GLY A 280 -7.24 -23.70 3.97
N LYS A 281 -8.22 -22.81 3.80
CA LYS A 281 -9.00 -22.66 2.56
C LYS A 281 -8.29 -21.71 1.60
N LEU A 282 -8.14 -22.11 0.35
CA LEU A 282 -7.62 -21.23 -0.71
C LEU A 282 -8.52 -20.01 -0.82
N LEU A 283 -7.93 -18.81 -0.71
CA LEU A 283 -8.62 -17.53 -0.77
C LEU A 283 -8.25 -16.78 -2.05
N TRP A 284 -6.97 -16.76 -2.41
CA TRP A 284 -6.46 -16.07 -3.59
C TRP A 284 -5.46 -16.93 -4.37
N ARG A 285 -5.48 -16.78 -5.69
CA ARG A 285 -4.48 -17.28 -6.63
C ARG A 285 -3.99 -16.12 -7.50
N TYR A 286 -2.69 -16.04 -7.67
CA TYR A 286 -2.03 -15.07 -8.55
C TYR A 286 -1.26 -15.80 -9.63
N SER A 287 -1.42 -15.35 -10.87
CA SER A 287 -0.67 -15.86 -12.01
C SER A 287 0.29 -14.81 -12.53
N TYR A 288 1.40 -15.26 -13.10
CA TYR A 288 2.43 -14.39 -13.63
C TYR A 288 3.05 -14.97 -14.89
N ASP A 289 3.54 -14.09 -15.74
CA ASP A 289 4.46 -14.42 -16.84
C ASP A 289 5.81 -13.72 -16.62
N GLU A 290 6.61 -13.54 -17.68
CA GLU A 290 7.91 -12.85 -17.60
C GLU A 290 7.77 -11.32 -17.43
N THR A 291 6.61 -10.76 -17.74
CA THR A 291 6.34 -9.32 -17.66
C THR A 291 5.76 -8.90 -16.32
N GLY A 292 5.02 -9.79 -15.63
CA GLY A 292 4.50 -9.52 -14.29
C GLY A 292 3.24 -10.33 -13.98
N MET A 293 2.46 -9.85 -13.01
CA MET A 293 1.18 -10.46 -12.60
C MET A 293 0.15 -10.35 -13.73
N THR A 294 -0.31 -11.49 -14.23
CA THR A 294 -1.27 -11.61 -15.33
C THR A 294 -2.70 -11.83 -14.86
N SER A 295 -2.92 -12.44 -13.68
CA SER A 295 -4.27 -12.59 -13.14
C SER A 295 -4.33 -12.61 -11.61
N VAL A 296 -5.50 -12.22 -11.10
CA VAL A 296 -5.94 -12.35 -9.72
C VAL A 296 -7.26 -13.12 -9.71
N GLU A 297 -7.29 -14.26 -9.03
CA GLU A 297 -8.44 -15.15 -8.92
C GLU A 297 -8.78 -15.44 -7.46
N THR A 298 -10.07 -15.57 -7.16
CA THR A 298 -10.50 -16.08 -5.86
C THR A 298 -10.22 -17.58 -5.75
N GLY A 299 -10.25 -18.13 -4.54
CA GLY A 299 -10.15 -19.58 -4.32
C GLY A 299 -11.27 -20.40 -4.97
N ALA A 300 -12.40 -19.77 -5.29
CA ALA A 300 -13.49 -20.35 -6.07
C ALA A 300 -13.25 -20.30 -7.59
N LYS A 301 -12.04 -19.89 -8.03
CA LYS A 301 -11.63 -19.71 -9.43
C LYS A 301 -12.43 -18.63 -10.16
N GLU A 302 -12.96 -17.66 -9.43
CA GLU A 302 -13.57 -16.49 -10.04
C GLU A 302 -12.47 -15.50 -10.41
N SER A 303 -12.38 -15.14 -11.69
CA SER A 303 -11.48 -14.10 -12.17
C SER A 303 -11.90 -12.74 -11.61
N VAL A 304 -11.03 -12.12 -10.81
CA VAL A 304 -11.22 -10.75 -10.32
C VAL A 304 -10.63 -9.76 -11.30
N LEU A 305 -9.42 -10.03 -11.76
CA LEU A 305 -8.67 -9.14 -12.64
C LEU A 305 -7.73 -9.94 -13.54
N VAL A 306 -7.69 -9.57 -14.82
CA VAL A 306 -6.70 -10.07 -15.80
C VAL A 306 -5.97 -8.89 -16.42
N ASN A 307 -4.65 -8.91 -16.32
CA ASN A 307 -3.75 -7.98 -16.95
C ASN A 307 -3.24 -8.57 -18.28
N ARG A 308 -3.26 -7.75 -19.33
CA ARG A 308 -2.51 -8.04 -20.57
C ARG A 308 -1.51 -6.93 -20.81
N PHE A 309 -0.30 -7.33 -21.17
CA PHE A 309 0.81 -6.41 -21.31
C PHE A 309 0.98 -5.91 -22.75
N LEU A 310 1.27 -4.63 -22.90
CA LEU A 310 1.67 -3.97 -24.13
C LEU A 310 3.05 -3.36 -23.90
N ARG A 311 4.09 -3.91 -24.55
CA ARG A 311 5.48 -3.44 -24.44
C ARG A 311 5.97 -3.37 -22.97
N GLY A 312 5.63 -4.38 -22.17
CA GLY A 312 6.04 -4.51 -20.76
C GLY A 312 5.26 -3.62 -19.77
N ARG A 313 4.15 -3.01 -20.19
CA ARG A 313 3.23 -2.18 -19.37
C ARG A 313 1.82 -2.74 -19.46
N ILE A 314 0.91 -2.32 -18.58
CA ILE A 314 -0.48 -2.74 -18.67
C ILE A 314 -1.14 -2.14 -19.93
N GLY A 315 -1.43 -2.97 -20.93
CA GLY A 315 -2.18 -2.55 -22.12
C GLY A 315 -3.68 -2.78 -22.00
N THR A 316 -4.09 -3.74 -21.18
CA THR A 316 -5.50 -4.05 -20.94
C THR A 316 -5.69 -4.59 -19.53
N VAL A 317 -6.78 -4.15 -18.89
CA VAL A 317 -7.29 -4.72 -17.64
C VAL A 317 -8.71 -5.22 -17.88
N ILE A 318 -8.96 -6.49 -17.60
CA ILE A 318 -10.29 -7.10 -17.64
C ILE A 318 -10.71 -7.39 -16.20
N ILE A 319 -11.86 -6.85 -15.79
CA ILE A 319 -12.34 -6.89 -14.41
C ILE A 319 -13.60 -7.76 -14.34
N GLY A 320 -13.64 -8.68 -13.38
CA GLY A 320 -14.77 -9.58 -13.18
C GLY A 320 -15.15 -10.34 -14.46
N LYS A 321 -16.43 -10.30 -14.82
CA LYS A 321 -17.01 -11.02 -15.97
C LYS A 321 -16.82 -10.33 -17.33
N GLY A 322 -15.71 -9.62 -17.54
CA GLY A 322 -15.34 -9.12 -18.87
C GLY A 322 -15.38 -7.61 -19.08
N ARG A 323 -15.59 -6.78 -18.04
CA ARG A 323 -15.48 -5.32 -18.20
C ARG A 323 -14.02 -4.97 -18.51
N MET A 324 -13.77 -4.45 -19.69
CA MET A 324 -12.43 -4.29 -20.24
C MET A 324 -12.06 -2.82 -20.37
N PHE A 325 -10.92 -2.46 -19.80
CA PHE A 325 -10.26 -1.17 -20.00
C PHE A 325 -9.03 -1.38 -20.86
N ARG A 326 -8.84 -0.55 -21.90
CA ARG A 326 -7.65 -0.58 -22.76
C ARG A 326 -6.87 0.73 -22.64
N PHE A 327 -5.54 0.61 -22.68
CA PHE A 327 -4.61 1.71 -22.57
C PHE A 327 -3.73 1.76 -23.82
N ASP A 328 -3.86 2.84 -24.59
CA ASP A 328 -2.96 3.15 -25.69
C ASP A 328 -1.99 4.26 -25.24
N TYR A 329 -0.69 4.05 -25.45
CA TYR A 329 0.37 4.96 -24.97
C TYR A 329 1.05 5.70 -26.14
N LEU A 330 1.21 7.02 -26.00
CA LEU A 330 2.16 7.80 -26.79
C LEU A 330 3.46 7.95 -26.01
N PHE A 331 4.58 7.66 -26.67
CA PHE A 331 5.89 7.75 -26.05
C PHE A 331 6.70 8.92 -26.61
N GLY A 332 7.46 9.55 -25.73
CA GLY A 332 8.50 10.51 -26.06
C GLY A 332 9.89 9.88 -26.00
N PRO A 333 10.94 10.72 -25.94
CA PRO A 333 12.31 10.28 -25.68
C PRO A 333 12.41 9.39 -24.44
N ASN A 334 13.37 8.46 -24.43
CA ASN A 334 13.62 7.53 -23.33
C ASN A 334 12.43 6.64 -22.93
N LYS A 335 11.49 6.39 -23.85
CA LYS A 335 10.27 5.60 -23.59
C LYS A 335 9.40 6.15 -22.46
N ARG A 336 9.50 7.45 -22.17
CA ARG A 336 8.57 8.15 -21.26
C ARG A 336 7.20 8.23 -21.90
N VAL A 337 6.14 7.93 -21.16
CA VAL A 337 4.77 8.11 -21.62
C VAL A 337 4.46 9.62 -21.61
N LEU A 338 4.04 10.16 -22.74
CA LEU A 338 3.58 11.55 -22.88
C LEU A 338 2.06 11.64 -22.86
N GLU A 339 1.39 10.60 -23.34
CA GLU A 339 -0.07 10.52 -23.36
C GLU A 339 -0.51 9.09 -23.09
N THR A 340 -1.57 8.94 -22.31
CA THR A 340 -2.33 7.69 -22.18
C THR A 340 -3.75 7.94 -22.60
N ARG A 341 -4.21 7.15 -23.57
CA ARG A 341 -5.62 7.08 -23.95
C ARG A 341 -6.26 5.88 -23.29
N VAL A 342 -7.22 6.15 -22.41
CA VAL A 342 -8.05 5.13 -21.78
C VAL A 342 -9.29 4.92 -22.64
N ILE A 343 -9.61 3.66 -22.89
CA ILE A 343 -10.85 3.23 -23.55
C ILE A 343 -11.59 2.37 -22.55
N ASP A 344 -12.75 2.84 -22.10
CA ASP A 344 -13.57 2.16 -21.10
C ASP A 344 -14.41 1.01 -21.71
N PRO A 345 -15.13 0.21 -20.90
CA PRO A 345 -15.94 -0.92 -21.38
C PRO A 345 -17.04 -0.51 -22.37
N GLU A 346 -17.53 0.72 -22.30
CA GLU A 346 -18.53 1.30 -23.19
C GLU A 346 -17.91 1.86 -24.49
N GLY A 347 -16.59 1.85 -24.61
CA GLY A 347 -15.83 2.32 -25.77
C GLY A 347 -15.56 3.82 -25.78
N LYS A 348 -15.95 4.55 -24.73
CA LYS A 348 -15.63 5.96 -24.56
C LYS A 348 -14.13 6.11 -24.34
N LYS A 349 -13.58 7.17 -24.93
CA LYS A 349 -12.15 7.45 -24.94
C LYS A 349 -11.86 8.71 -24.14
N THR A 350 -10.93 8.61 -23.20
CA THR A 350 -10.41 9.74 -22.44
C THR A 350 -8.89 9.80 -22.58
N VAL A 351 -8.37 11.01 -22.80
CA VAL A 351 -6.94 11.24 -23.05
C VAL A 351 -6.33 11.97 -21.86
N PHE A 352 -5.21 11.46 -21.36
CA PHE A 352 -4.42 12.03 -20.26
C PHE A 352 -3.03 12.38 -20.79
N LYS A 353 -2.55 13.62 -20.56
CA LYS A 353 -1.26 14.11 -21.03
C LYS A 353 -0.33 14.43 -19.86
N PHE A 354 0.98 14.20 -20.03
CA PHE A 354 1.99 14.27 -18.96
C PHE A 354 3.26 15.04 -19.35
#